data_AF-A0A1E3XAU5-F1
#
_entry.id   AF-A0A1E3XAU5-F1
#
_cell.length_a   1.000
_cell.length_b   1.000
_cell.length_c   1.000
_cell.angle_alpha   90.00
_cell.angle_beta   90.00
_cell.angle_gamma   90.00
#
_symmetry.space_group_name_H-M   'P 1'
#
loop_
_entity.id
_entity.type
_entity.pdbx_description
1 polymer ?
#
loop_
_entity_poly.entity_id
_entity_poly.type
_entity_poly.pdbx_seq_one_letter_code
_entity_poly.pdbx_strand_id
1 'polypeptide(L)'
;MKKINFLCILAILAVSCFAISFSSQADELDDLIGNPEKSYYFVFATGAIQGSFGTMETCVYCHGNGGKGTAEGRKRGVPDFSDPKWQSSVTDEEMIKFLEANDKGCTQCRGRISEGAIKKLVNIVRAFASK
;
A
#
# COMPACT_ATOMS: atom_id res chain seq x y z
N MET A 1 -12.16 12.97 54.63
CA MET A 1 -11.54 13.21 53.31
C MET A 1 -10.28 12.35 53.21
N LYS A 2 -10.27 11.29 52.40
CA LYS A 2 -9.14 10.36 52.29
C LYS A 2 -8.09 10.99 51.37
N LYS A 3 -6.90 11.30 51.90
CA LYS A 3 -5.76 11.80 51.11
C LYS A 3 -5.27 10.65 50.22
N ILE A 4 -5.59 10.71 48.92
CA ILE A 4 -5.08 9.73 47.95
C ILE A 4 -3.58 10.00 47.78
N ASN A 5 -2.76 8.99 48.03
CA ASN A 5 -1.31 9.08 47.99
C ASN A 5 -0.81 9.28 46.55
N PHE A 6 0.17 10.16 46.34
CA PHE A 6 0.68 10.53 45.01
C PHE A 6 1.20 9.31 44.23
N LEU A 7 1.75 8.32 44.93
CA LEU A 7 2.16 7.03 44.37
C LEU A 7 1.00 6.22 43.78
N CYS A 8 -0.20 6.29 44.36
CA CYS A 8 -1.38 5.62 43.81
C CYS A 8 -1.86 6.30 42.52
N ILE A 9 -1.73 7.63 42.42
CA ILE A 9 -2.12 8.38 41.23
C ILE A 9 -1.18 8.07 40.06
N LEU A 10 0.13 8.02 40.31
CA LEU A 10 1.13 7.63 39.30
C LEU A 10 0.94 6.19 38.82
N ALA A 11 0.62 5.26 39.71
CA ALA A 11 0.34 3.88 39.33
C ALA A 11 -0.91 3.76 38.43
N ILE A 12 -1.98 4.49 38.75
CA ILE A 12 -3.21 4.50 37.95
C ILE A 12 -2.94 5.12 36.57
N LEU A 13 -2.20 6.23 36.51
CA LEU A 13 -1.80 6.85 35.25
C LEU A 13 -0.97 5.91 34.38
N ALA A 14 0.03 5.24 34.95
CA ALA A 14 0.87 4.29 34.21
C ALA A 14 0.07 3.10 33.64
N VAL A 15 -0.85 2.53 34.42
CA VAL A 15 -1.73 1.44 33.96
C VAL A 15 -2.67 1.93 32.85
N SER A 16 -3.21 3.14 32.97
CA SER A 16 -4.06 3.73 31.94
C SER A 16 -3.32 4.01 30.63
N CYS A 17 -2.08 4.53 30.69
CA CYS A 17 -1.25 4.76 29.51
C CYS A 17 -0.85 3.45 28.82
N PHE A 18 -0.59 2.40 29.60
CA PHE A 18 -0.26 1.08 29.05
C PHE A 18 -1.48 0.44 28.35
N ALA A 19 -2.68 0.56 28.93
CA ALA A 19 -3.91 0.05 28.33
C ALA A 19 -4.26 0.76 27.01
N ILE A 20 -4.10 2.09 26.95
CA ILE A 20 -4.35 2.87 25.73
C ILE A 20 -3.37 2.47 24.61
N SER A 21 -2.11 2.20 24.95
CA SER A 21 -1.10 1.77 23.99
C SER A 21 -1.44 0.39 23.40
N PHE A 22 -1.92 -0.54 24.23
CA PHE A 22 -2.29 -1.88 23.79
C PHE A 22 -3.52 -1.88 22.86
N SER A 23 -4.52 -1.03 23.12
CA SER A 23 -5.68 -0.86 22.22
C SER A 23 -5.27 -0.30 20.86
N SER A 24 -4.36 0.69 20.81
CA SER A 24 -3.90 1.25 19.53
C SER A 24 -3.19 0.21 18.64
N GLN A 25 -2.45 -0.72 19.25
CA GLN A 25 -1.76 -1.79 18.52
C GLN A 25 -2.73 -2.86 18.01
N ALA A 26 -3.83 -3.11 18.73
CA ALA A 26 -4.86 -4.02 18.27
C ALA A 26 -5.62 -3.47 17.05
N ASP A 27 -5.94 -2.18 17.05
CA ASP A 27 -6.59 -1.51 15.92
C ASP A 27 -5.69 -1.49 14.67
N GLU A 28 -4.37 -1.29 14.84
CA GLU A 28 -3.40 -1.37 13.74
C GLU A 28 -3.30 -2.80 13.17
N LEU A 29 -3.34 -3.82 14.03
CA LEU A 29 -3.31 -5.22 13.59
C LEU A 29 -4.61 -5.63 12.86
N ASP A 30 -5.77 -5.14 13.31
CA ASP A 30 -7.05 -5.41 12.66
C ASP A 30 -7.15 -4.69 11.30
N ASP A 31 -6.59 -3.48 11.19
CA ASP A 31 -6.39 -2.77 9.93
C ASP A 31 -5.50 -3.56 8.95
N LEU A 32 -4.46 -4.24 9.44
CA LEU A 32 -3.57 -5.08 8.60
C LEU A 32 -4.26 -6.33 8.04
N ILE A 33 -5.29 -6.84 8.71
CA ILE A 33 -6.04 -8.05 8.34
C ILE A 33 -7.30 -7.68 7.53
N GLY A 34 -7.98 -6.58 7.87
CA GLY A 34 -9.26 -6.18 7.31
C GLY A 34 -9.20 -5.06 6.26
N ASN A 35 -8.13 -4.26 6.24
CA ASN A 35 -7.96 -3.19 5.26
C ASN A 35 -6.75 -3.48 4.36
N PRO A 36 -6.99 -4.00 3.14
CA PRO A 36 -5.89 -4.35 2.26
C PRO A 36 -5.07 -3.13 1.81
N GLU A 37 -5.60 -1.90 1.85
CA GLU A 37 -4.86 -0.65 1.59
C GLU A 37 -3.87 -0.28 2.71
N LYS A 38 -4.02 -0.87 3.90
CA LYS A 38 -3.11 -0.74 5.05
C LYS A 38 -2.23 -1.97 5.25
N SER A 39 -2.50 -3.07 4.55
CA SER A 39 -1.69 -4.29 4.64
C SER A 39 -0.29 -4.09 4.06
N TYR A 40 0.72 -4.66 4.73
CA TYR A 40 2.09 -4.77 4.18
C TYR A 40 2.13 -5.50 2.83
N TYR A 41 1.12 -6.34 2.57
CA TYR A 41 0.98 -7.06 1.31
C TYR A 41 0.15 -6.32 0.27
N PHE A 42 -0.12 -5.01 0.41
CA PHE A 42 -0.96 -4.22 -0.49
C PHE A 42 -0.75 -4.51 -2.00
N VAL A 43 0.49 -4.71 -2.46
CA VAL A 43 0.84 -5.06 -3.86
C VAL A 43 0.43 -6.49 -4.27
N PHE A 44 0.44 -7.44 -3.33
CA PHE A 44 0.01 -8.83 -3.55
C PHE A 44 -1.48 -9.02 -3.26
N ALA A 45 -2.00 -8.23 -2.32
CA ALA A 45 -3.39 -8.15 -1.94
C ALA A 45 -4.22 -7.36 -2.95
N THR A 46 -3.63 -6.81 -4.03
CA THR A 46 -4.43 -6.15 -5.06
C THR A 46 -5.47 -7.10 -5.65
N GLY A 47 -5.20 -8.41 -5.74
CA GLY A 47 -6.22 -9.38 -6.13
C GLY A 47 -7.42 -9.44 -5.16
N ALA A 48 -7.17 -9.32 -3.85
CA ALA A 48 -8.23 -9.22 -2.85
C ALA A 48 -8.96 -7.86 -2.90
N ILE A 49 -8.23 -6.76 -3.13
CA ILE A 49 -8.77 -5.40 -3.32
C ILE A 49 -9.66 -5.34 -4.54
N GLN A 50 -9.16 -5.86 -5.67
CA GLN A 50 -9.84 -6.00 -6.95
C GLN A 50 -10.91 -7.11 -6.91
N GLY A 51 -11.07 -7.79 -5.76
CA GLY A 51 -11.86 -9.00 -5.48
C GLY A 51 -12.01 -9.92 -6.69
N SER A 52 -10.85 -10.21 -7.26
CA SER A 52 -10.57 -11.23 -8.24
C SER A 52 -9.24 -11.84 -7.81
N PHE A 53 -9.26 -13.10 -7.38
CA PHE A 53 -8.03 -13.85 -7.05
C PHE A 53 -7.27 -14.28 -8.32
N GLY A 54 -7.66 -13.79 -9.50
CA GLY A 54 -6.95 -14.00 -10.75
C GLY A 54 -5.59 -13.33 -10.69
N THR A 55 -4.53 -14.13 -10.68
CA THR A 55 -3.13 -13.63 -10.70
C THR A 55 -2.90 -12.64 -11.84
N MET A 56 -3.61 -12.79 -12.96
CA MET A 56 -3.54 -11.92 -14.14
C MET A 56 -3.93 -10.46 -13.89
N GLU A 57 -4.68 -10.18 -12.82
CA GLU A 57 -5.15 -8.82 -12.49
C GLU A 57 -4.22 -8.10 -11.50
N THR A 58 -3.19 -8.77 -11.00
CA THR A 58 -2.26 -8.20 -10.03
C THR A 58 -1.16 -7.39 -10.70
N CYS A 59 -0.70 -6.32 -10.03
CA CYS A 59 0.39 -5.47 -10.55
C CYS A 59 1.64 -6.30 -10.87
N VAL A 60 1.96 -7.29 -10.01
CA VAL A 60 3.14 -8.15 -10.14
C VAL A 60 3.09 -9.07 -11.37
N TYR A 61 1.90 -9.41 -11.88
CA TYR A 61 1.78 -10.24 -13.07
C TYR A 61 2.38 -9.58 -14.31
N CYS A 62 2.23 -8.27 -14.44
CA CYS A 62 2.82 -7.49 -15.53
C CYS A 62 4.16 -6.85 -15.10
N HIS A 63 4.23 -6.25 -13.92
CA HIS A 63 5.36 -5.45 -13.44
C HIS A 63 6.32 -6.20 -12.49
N GLY A 64 6.23 -7.53 -12.40
CA GLY A 64 7.12 -8.36 -11.60
C GLY A 64 8.59 -8.32 -12.03
N ASN A 65 9.39 -9.29 -11.55
CA ASN A 65 10.85 -9.31 -11.74
C ASN A 65 11.56 -8.07 -11.19
N GLY A 66 11.10 -7.57 -10.03
CA GLY A 66 11.65 -6.38 -9.40
C GLY A 66 11.39 -5.10 -10.19
N GLY A 67 10.20 -4.96 -10.79
CA GLY A 67 9.81 -3.75 -11.53
C GLY A 67 10.22 -3.73 -13.00
N LYS A 68 11.03 -4.71 -13.45
CA LYS A 68 11.53 -4.79 -14.83
C LYS A 68 10.52 -5.31 -15.85
N GLY A 69 9.40 -5.82 -15.35
CA GLY A 69 8.36 -6.44 -16.17
C GLY A 69 8.56 -7.94 -16.39
N THR A 70 7.46 -8.67 -16.35
CA THR A 70 7.41 -10.09 -16.72
C THR A 70 7.50 -10.25 -18.25
N ALA A 71 7.55 -11.49 -18.74
CA ALA A 71 7.48 -11.74 -20.17
C ALA A 71 6.15 -11.21 -20.77
N GLU A 72 5.04 -11.41 -20.06
CA GLU A 72 3.72 -10.92 -20.48
C GLU A 72 3.60 -9.40 -20.37
N GLY A 73 4.14 -8.79 -19.32
CA GLY A 73 4.19 -7.34 -19.19
C GLY A 73 4.96 -6.68 -20.32
N ARG A 74 6.14 -7.23 -20.67
CA ARG A 74 6.97 -6.69 -21.76
C ARG A 74 6.30 -6.78 -23.13
N LYS A 75 5.53 -7.84 -23.41
CA LYS A 75 4.70 -7.93 -24.63
C LYS A 75 3.65 -6.82 -24.72
N ARG A 76 3.20 -6.32 -23.57
CA ARG A 76 2.25 -5.20 -23.45
C ARG A 76 2.92 -3.83 -23.32
N GLY A 77 4.25 -3.78 -23.39
CA GLY A 77 5.00 -2.54 -23.32
C GLY A 77 5.04 -1.90 -21.93
N VAL A 78 4.97 -2.68 -20.84
CA VAL A 78 5.23 -2.13 -19.52
C VAL A 78 6.66 -1.59 -19.45
N PRO A 79 6.87 -0.44 -18.79
CA PRO A 79 8.21 0.10 -18.61
C PRO A 79 9.00 -0.69 -17.55
N ASP A 80 10.32 -0.47 -17.55
CA ASP A 80 11.20 -0.90 -16.47
C ASP A 80 11.20 0.15 -15.35
N PHE A 81 10.55 -0.15 -14.22
CA PHE A 81 10.50 0.75 -13.08
C PHE A 81 11.86 0.93 -12.39
N SER A 82 12.84 0.05 -12.64
CA SER A 82 14.20 0.22 -12.12
C SER A 82 15.08 1.10 -13.00
N ASP A 83 14.63 1.50 -14.19
CA ASP A 83 15.36 2.38 -15.10
C ASP A 83 15.25 3.86 -14.65
N PRO A 84 16.37 4.51 -14.24
CA PRO A 84 16.36 5.91 -13.83
C PRO A 84 15.90 6.86 -14.94
N LYS A 85 16.16 6.52 -16.21
CA LYS A 85 15.73 7.36 -17.34
C LYS A 85 14.22 7.33 -17.46
N TRP A 86 13.62 6.15 -17.39
CA TRP A 86 12.16 6.03 -17.39
C TRP A 86 11.54 6.76 -16.20
N GLN A 87 12.08 6.57 -14.99
CA GLN A 87 11.59 7.28 -13.80
C GLN A 87 11.62 8.80 -13.97
N SER A 88 12.71 9.35 -14.50
CA SER A 88 12.83 10.79 -14.76
C SER A 88 11.91 11.31 -15.88
N SER A 89 11.39 10.40 -16.73
CA SER A 89 10.57 10.74 -17.90
C SER A 89 9.07 10.85 -17.61
N VAL A 90 8.63 10.49 -16.40
CA VAL A 90 7.21 10.49 -16.01
C VAL A 90 7.06 11.14 -14.65
N THR A 91 6.08 12.03 -14.48
CA THR A 91 5.78 12.65 -13.19
C THR A 91 4.83 11.81 -12.33
N ASP A 92 4.74 12.13 -11.04
CA ASP A 92 3.80 11.43 -10.14
C ASP A 92 2.34 11.72 -10.55
N GLU A 93 2.04 12.95 -10.97
CA GLU A 93 0.72 13.35 -11.45
C GLU A 93 0.32 12.60 -12.72
N GLU A 94 1.28 12.37 -13.63
CA GLU A 94 1.04 11.58 -14.85
C GLU A 94 0.74 10.12 -14.52
N MET A 95 1.44 9.53 -13.54
CA MET A 95 1.15 8.16 -13.09
C MET A 95 -0.20 8.05 -12.37
N ILE A 96 -0.54 9.02 -11.51
CA ILE A 96 -1.85 9.09 -10.85
C ILE A 96 -2.94 9.16 -11.91
N LYS A 97 -2.82 10.09 -12.87
CA LYS A 97 -3.78 10.26 -13.95
C LYS A 97 -3.89 9.00 -14.82
N PHE A 98 -2.78 8.30 -15.08
CA PHE A 98 -2.79 7.02 -15.79
C PHE A 98 -3.59 5.94 -15.03
N LEU A 99 -3.38 5.83 -13.72
CA LEU A 99 -4.10 4.89 -12.85
C LEU A 99 -5.60 5.23 -12.75
N GLU A 100 -5.96 6.51 -12.75
CA GLU A 100 -7.36 6.99 -12.77
C GLU A 100 -8.04 6.80 -14.14
N ALA A 101 -7.33 7.06 -15.23
CA ALA A 101 -7.85 7.04 -16.61
C ALA A 101 -8.19 5.64 -17.11
N ASN A 102 -7.65 4.63 -16.44
CA ASN A 102 -7.89 3.24 -16.75
C ASN A 102 -7.39 2.81 -18.15
N ASP A 103 -6.26 3.38 -18.61
CA ASP A 103 -5.68 3.25 -19.96
C ASP A 103 -4.78 1.99 -20.14
N LYS A 104 -4.56 1.56 -21.39
CA LYS A 104 -3.65 0.47 -21.84
C LYS A 104 -3.84 -0.91 -21.18
N GLY A 105 -5.01 -1.18 -20.60
CA GLY A 105 -5.27 -2.49 -19.99
C GLY A 105 -4.47 -2.76 -18.72
N CYS A 106 -3.87 -1.73 -18.10
CA CYS A 106 -3.30 -1.81 -16.73
C CYS A 106 -4.41 -2.04 -15.67
N THR A 107 -5.62 -2.37 -16.11
CA THR A 107 -6.84 -1.72 -15.66
C THR A 107 -8.03 -2.66 -15.55
N GLN A 108 -7.75 -3.85 -15.02
CA GLN A 108 -8.70 -4.62 -14.22
C GLN A 108 -8.87 -4.03 -12.79
N CYS A 109 -8.50 -2.76 -12.56
CA CYS A 109 -8.63 -2.07 -11.26
C CYS A 109 -9.80 -1.07 -11.20
N ARG A 110 -10.70 -1.07 -12.18
CA ARG A 110 -11.82 -0.12 -12.19
C ARG A 110 -12.85 -0.50 -11.12
N GLY A 111 -12.85 0.26 -10.02
CA GLY A 111 -13.89 0.25 -8.98
C GLY A 111 -13.47 -0.14 -7.58
N ARG A 112 -12.18 -0.40 -7.30
CA ARG A 112 -11.77 -0.95 -5.99
C ARG A 112 -10.51 -0.37 -5.34
N ILE A 113 -9.91 0.70 -5.87
CA ILE A 113 -8.71 1.32 -5.28
C ILE A 113 -9.04 2.78 -4.93
N SER A 114 -8.87 3.17 -3.67
CA SER A 114 -9.08 4.56 -3.24
C SER A 114 -8.03 5.52 -3.81
N GLU A 115 -8.31 6.83 -3.83
CA GLU A 115 -7.32 7.86 -4.19
C GLU A 115 -6.06 7.78 -3.31
N GLY A 116 -6.24 7.46 -2.01
CA GLY A 116 -5.13 7.27 -1.08
C GLY A 116 -4.25 6.08 -1.47
N ALA A 117 -4.87 5.01 -1.95
CA ALA A 117 -4.18 3.82 -2.42
C ALA A 117 -3.45 4.05 -3.76
N ILE A 118 -3.98 4.86 -4.68
CA ILE A 118 -3.28 5.27 -5.91
C ILE A 118 -1.95 5.96 -5.58
N LYS A 119 -1.94 6.91 -4.64
CA LYS A 119 -0.69 7.59 -4.23
C LYS A 119 0.33 6.62 -3.64
N LYS A 120 -0.12 5.64 -2.85
CA LYS A 120 0.76 4.57 -2.32
C LYS A 120 1.36 3.71 -3.44
N LEU A 121 0.59 3.38 -4.47
CA LEU A 121 1.10 2.64 -5.63
C LEU A 121 2.19 3.42 -6.36
N VAL A 122 2.02 4.73 -6.55
CA VAL A 122 3.04 5.59 -7.15
C VAL A 122 4.35 5.54 -6.35
N ASN A 123 4.27 5.66 -5.02
CA ASN A 123 5.45 5.54 -4.16
C ASN A 123 6.17 4.19 -4.31
N ILE A 124 5.41 3.09 -4.44
CA ILE A 124 5.98 1.75 -4.68
C ILE A 124 6.69 1.71 -6.04
N VAL A 125 6.10 2.30 -7.09
CA VAL A 125 6.74 2.40 -8.41
C VAL A 125 8.08 3.17 -8.31
N ARG A 126 8.11 4.29 -7.58
CA ARG A 126 9.35 5.06 -7.35
C ARG A 126 10.41 4.27 -6.59
N ALA A 127 10.00 3.43 -5.64
CA ALA A 127 10.93 2.66 -4.82
C ALA A 127 11.76 1.63 -5.62
N PHE A 128 11.32 1.20 -6.81
CA PHE A 128 12.10 0.28 -7.65
C PHE A 128 13.41 0.88 -8.19
N ALA A 129 13.53 2.20 -8.23
CA ALA A 129 14.75 2.87 -8.67
C ALA A 129 15.68 3.28 -7.53
N SER A 130 15.19 3.21 -6.28
CA SER A 130 16.00 3.42 -5.08
C SER A 130 16.83 2.17 -4.81
N LYS A 131 18.16 2.32 -4.77
CA LYS A 131 19.09 1.30 -4.28
C LYS A 131 19.60 1.66 -2.90
#